data_AF-A0A5B9WA43-F1
#
_entry.id   AF-A0A5B9WA43-F1
#
_cell.length_a   1.000
_cell.length_b   1.000
_cell.length_c   1.000
_cell.angle_alpha   90.00
_cell.angle_beta   90.00
_cell.angle_gamma   90.00
#
_symmetry.space_group_name_H-M   'P 1'
#
loop_
_entity.id
_entity.type
_entity.pdbx_description
1 polymer ?
#
loop_
_entity_poly.entity_id
_entity_poly.type
_entity_poly.pdbx_seq_one_letter_code
_entity_poly.pdbx_strand_id
1 'polypeptide(L)'
;MRLWHLSATILMLALVMTIARDPVGCVALIVFVTGLGEVVLGTTAVMALFQTIGAIGMARGLIEHGQALAATTAVLVLATGLMSSWLFIGLWLVQAALP
;
A
#
# COMPACT_ATOMS: atom_id res chain seq x y z
N MET A 1 26.92 -16.39 -9.95
CA MET A 1 25.46 -16.56 -9.95
C MET A 1 25.09 -17.50 -11.10
N ARG A 2 24.45 -18.65 -10.82
CA ARG A 2 24.18 -19.70 -11.84
C ARG A 2 23.31 -19.12 -12.97
N LEU A 3 23.67 -19.46 -14.21
CA LEU A 3 22.93 -19.10 -15.45
C LEU A 3 21.42 -19.34 -15.36
N TRP A 4 21.02 -20.32 -14.56
CA TRP A 4 19.64 -20.64 -14.23
C TRP A 4 18.82 -19.47 -13.65
N HIS A 5 19.40 -18.68 -12.75
CA HIS A 5 18.69 -17.54 -12.17
C HIS A 5 18.49 -16.42 -13.19
N LEU A 6 19.47 -16.22 -14.09
CA LEU A 6 19.40 -15.24 -15.18
C LEU A 6 18.35 -15.63 -16.23
N SER A 7 18.29 -16.91 -16.62
CA SER A 7 17.25 -17.36 -17.56
C SER A 7 15.85 -17.23 -16.95
N ALA A 8 15.70 -17.55 -15.66
CA ALA A 8 14.42 -17.41 -14.96
C ALA A 8 13.98 -15.94 -14.84
N THR A 9 14.89 -15.01 -14.52
CA THR A 9 14.53 -13.58 -14.47
C THR A 9 14.18 -13.02 -15.84
N ILE A 10 14.92 -13.38 -16.90
CA ILE A 10 14.62 -12.93 -18.27
C ILE A 10 13.25 -13.46 -18.72
N LEU A 11 12.92 -14.71 -18.42
CA LEU A 11 11.63 -15.30 -18.79
C LEU A 11 10.47 -14.66 -18.03
N MET A 12 10.62 -14.38 -16.73
CA MET A 12 9.66 -13.60 -15.95
C MET A 12 9.49 -12.18 -16.50
N LEU A 13 10.58 -11.50 -16.84
CA LEU A 13 10.53 -10.15 -17.39
C LEU A 13 9.82 -10.13 -18.75
N ALA A 14 10.10 -11.11 -19.61
CA ALA A 14 9.44 -11.27 -20.90
C ALA A 14 7.94 -11.54 -20.74
N LEU A 15 7.54 -12.37 -19.76
CA LEU A 15 6.14 -12.64 -19.47
C LEU A 15 5.41 -11.36 -18.99
N VAL A 16 6.02 -10.60 -18.08
CA VAL A 16 5.50 -9.31 -17.60
C VAL A 16 5.38 -8.31 -18.74
N MET A 17 6.41 -8.18 -19.59
CA MET A 17 6.41 -7.30 -20.76
C MET A 17 5.36 -7.70 -21.80
N THR A 18 5.07 -9.00 -21.93
CA THR A 18 4.04 -9.51 -22.85
C THR A 18 2.64 -9.23 -22.31
N ILE A 19 2.42 -9.44 -21.00
CA ILE A 19 1.17 -9.11 -20.31
C ILE A 19 0.92 -7.59 -20.33
N ALA A 20 1.97 -6.78 -20.17
CA ALA A 20 1.85 -5.32 -20.19
C ALA A 20 1.51 -4.73 -21.58
N ARG A 21 1.74 -5.48 -22.67
CA ARG A 21 1.35 -5.04 -24.02
C ARG A 21 -0.12 -5.29 -24.34
N ASP A 22 -0.74 -6.25 -23.66
CA ASP A 22 -2.17 -6.48 -23.76
C ASP A 22 -2.90 -5.50 -22.83
N PRO A 23 -3.88 -4.70 -23.30
CA PRO A 23 -4.59 -3.75 -22.45
C PRO A 23 -5.24 -4.42 -21.23
N VAL A 24 -5.75 -5.65 -21.38
CA VAL A 24 -6.34 -6.41 -20.26
C VAL A 24 -5.27 -6.82 -19.25
N GLY A 25 -4.13 -7.32 -19.73
CA GLY A 25 -2.99 -7.69 -18.89
C GLY A 25 -2.38 -6.49 -18.13
N CYS A 26 -2.26 -5.34 -18.79
CA CYS A 26 -1.79 -4.10 -18.17
C CYS A 26 -2.71 -3.64 -17.02
N VAL A 27 -4.02 -3.61 -17.25
CA VAL A 27 -5.01 -3.26 -16.21
C VAL A 27 -4.97 -4.26 -15.05
N ALA A 28 -4.88 -5.57 -15.33
CA ALA A 28 -4.77 -6.59 -14.29
C ALA A 28 -3.54 -6.39 -13.40
N LEU A 29 -2.40 -6.00 -13.99
CA LEU A 29 -1.15 -5.75 -13.26
C LEU A 29 -1.26 -4.50 -12.39
N ILE A 30 -1.86 -3.42 -12.90
CA ILE A 30 -2.11 -2.19 -12.13
C ILE A 30 -3.03 -2.47 -10.94
N VAL A 31 -4.13 -3.19 -11.16
CA VAL A 31 -5.09 -3.55 -10.09
C VAL A 31 -4.41 -4.44 -9.05
N PHE A 32 -3.60 -5.42 -9.48
CA PHE A 32 -2.88 -6.29 -8.57
C PHE A 32 -1.89 -5.51 -7.69
N VAL A 33 -1.05 -4.65 -8.28
CA VAL A 33 -0.06 -3.86 -7.54
C VAL A 33 -0.74 -2.85 -6.62
N THR A 34 -1.78 -2.18 -7.09
CA THR A 34 -2.54 -1.22 -6.28
C THR A 34 -3.19 -1.93 -5.08
N GLY A 35 -3.85 -3.06 -5.32
CA GLY A 35 -4.49 -3.86 -4.28
C GLY A 35 -3.50 -4.44 -3.26
N LEU A 36 -2.35 -4.94 -3.73
CA LEU A 36 -1.29 -5.42 -2.84
C LEU A 36 -0.70 -4.28 -2.00
N GLY A 37 -0.49 -3.11 -2.61
CA GLY A 37 -0.09 -1.90 -1.90
C GLY A 37 -1.10 -1.52 -0.83
N GLU A 38 -2.40 -1.63 -1.11
CA GLU A 38 -3.43 -1.33 -0.11
C GLU A 38 -3.44 -2.31 1.07
N VAL A 39 -3.24 -3.60 0.82
CA VAL A 39 -3.14 -4.58 1.91
C VAL A 39 -1.95 -4.24 2.83
N VAL A 40 -0.82 -3.83 2.25
CA VAL A 40 0.37 -3.45 3.02
C VAL A 40 0.13 -2.15 3.80
N LEU A 41 -0.43 -1.12 3.16
CA LEU A 41 -0.75 0.16 3.81
C LEU A 41 -1.78 -0.02 4.92
N GLY A 42 -2.87 -0.75 4.64
CA GLY A 42 -3.92 -1.04 5.61
C GLY A 42 -3.42 -1.82 6.82
N THR A 43 -2.63 -2.88 6.62
CA THR A 43 -2.05 -3.64 7.75
C THR A 43 -1.10 -2.80 8.59
N THR A 44 -0.28 -1.96 7.96
CA THR A 44 0.63 -1.03 8.65
C THR A 44 -0.15 0.02 9.44
N ALA A 45 -1.21 0.59 8.86
CA ALA A 45 -2.09 1.54 9.52
C ALA A 45 -2.78 0.93 10.76
N VAL A 46 -3.27 -0.30 10.63
CA VAL A 46 -3.89 -1.04 11.75
C VAL A 46 -2.87 -1.26 12.88
N MET A 47 -1.64 -1.68 12.55
CA MET A 47 -0.58 -1.82 13.56
C MET A 47 -0.28 -0.49 14.26
N ALA A 48 -0.18 0.61 13.52
CA ALA A 48 0.04 1.93 14.07
C ALA A 48 -1.11 2.37 14.99
N LEU A 49 -2.36 2.12 14.59
CA LEU A 49 -3.54 2.41 15.41
C LEU A 49 -3.53 1.62 16.73
N PHE A 50 -3.18 0.34 16.69
CA PHE A 50 -3.08 -0.45 17.92
C PHE A 50 -1.97 0.07 18.85
N GLN A 51 -0.85 0.53 18.30
CA GLN A 51 0.21 1.15 19.09
C GLN A 51 -0.25 2.45 19.77
N THR A 52 -0.97 3.32 19.05
CA THR A 52 -1.44 4.58 19.63
C THR A 52 -2.58 4.38 20.62
N ILE A 53 -3.50 3.46 20.36
CA ILE A 53 -4.57 3.10 21.32
C ILE A 53 -3.98 2.43 22.57
N GLY A 54 -3.00 1.54 22.41
CA GLY A 54 -2.27 0.96 23.55
C GLY A 54 -1.59 2.01 24.41
N ALA A 55 -1.05 3.07 23.80
CA ALA A 55 -0.49 4.21 24.52
C ALA A 55 -1.53 5.00 25.33
N ILE A 56 -2.77 5.13 24.83
CA ILE A 56 -3.88 5.72 25.60
C ILE A 56 -4.17 4.87 26.85
N GLY A 57 -4.23 3.54 26.70
CA GLY A 57 -4.50 2.64 27.83
C GLY A 57 -3.40 2.60 28.90
N MET A 58 -2.17 2.98 28.56
CA MET A 58 -1.02 3.00 29.47
C MET A 58 -0.76 4.37 30.09
N ALA A 59 -1.41 5.43 29.60
CA ALA A 59 -1.22 6.79 30.07
C ALA A 59 -1.70 6.92 31.53
N ARG A 60 -0.90 7.58 32.37
CA ARG A 60 -1.22 7.80 33.80
C ARG A 60 -1.60 9.25 34.10
N GLY A 61 -1.30 10.18 33.19
CA GLY A 61 -1.62 11.60 33.32
C GLY A 61 -2.57 12.16 32.25
N LEU A 62 -3.22 13.29 32.55
CA LEU A 62 -4.16 13.97 31.64
C LEU A 62 -3.48 14.45 30.34
N ILE A 63 -2.23 14.95 30.45
CA ILE A 63 -1.44 15.40 29.30
C ILE A 63 -1.02 14.21 28.43
N GLU A 64 -0.65 13.09 29.03
CA GLU A 64 -0.27 11.87 28.30
C GLU A 64 -1.45 11.30 27.50
N HIS A 65 -2.66 11.33 28.07
CA HIS A 65 -3.88 10.99 27.33
C HIS A 65 -4.11 11.93 26.14
N GLY A 66 -3.91 13.24 26.33
CA GLY A 66 -4.02 14.23 25.25
C GLY A 66 -3.02 13.98 24.11
N GLN A 67 -1.77 13.64 24.45
CA GLN A 67 -0.74 13.29 23.46
C GLN A 67 -1.06 12.00 22.70
N ALA A 68 -1.52 10.97 23.42
CA ALA A 68 -1.87 9.69 22.81
C ALA A 68 -3.13 9.81 21.91
N LEU A 69 -4.08 10.66 22.29
CA LEU A 69 -5.23 11.01 21.45
C LEU A 69 -4.78 11.73 20.18
N ALA A 70 -3.94 12.76 20.31
CA ALA A 70 -3.39 13.49 19.16
C ALA A 70 -2.60 12.57 18.21
N ALA A 71 -1.80 11.64 18.74
CA ALA A 71 -1.08 10.65 17.95
C ALA A 71 -2.04 9.73 17.18
N THR A 72 -3.11 9.26 17.84
CA THR A 72 -4.13 8.41 17.19
C THR A 72 -4.84 9.17 16.07
N THR A 73 -5.22 10.42 16.29
CA THR A 73 -5.83 11.27 15.26
C THR A 73 -4.87 11.50 14.09
N ALA A 74 -3.58 11.75 14.37
CA ALA A 74 -2.58 11.92 13.32
C ALA A 74 -2.43 10.64 12.47
N VAL A 75 -2.37 9.47 13.10
CA VAL A 75 -2.32 8.18 12.39
C VAL A 75 -3.56 7.99 11.53
N LEU A 76 -4.76 8.29 12.03
CA LEU A 76 -6.00 8.19 11.25
C LEU A 76 -5.97 9.09 10.01
N VAL A 77 -5.59 10.35 10.16
CA VAL A 77 -5.54 11.31 9.05
C VAL A 77 -4.51 10.90 8.01
N LEU A 78 -3.30 10.54 8.46
CA LEU A 78 -2.21 10.14 7.57
C LEU A 78 -2.49 8.83 6.85
N ALA A 79 -2.96 7.80 7.57
CA ALA A 79 -3.31 6.52 6.97
C ALA A 79 -4.44 6.69 5.94
N THR A 80 -5.50 7.41 6.29
CA THR A 80 -6.62 7.65 5.37
C THR A 80 -6.15 8.41 4.12
N GLY A 81 -5.32 9.44 4.28
CA GLY A 81 -4.78 10.21 3.16
C GLY A 81 -3.87 9.38 2.25
N LEU A 82 -2.99 8.57 2.83
CA LEU A 82 -2.08 7.72 2.07
C LEU A 82 -2.83 6.63 1.31
N MET A 83 -3.75 5.91 1.96
CA MET A 83 -4.59 4.90 1.31
C MET A 83 -5.44 5.53 0.20
N SER A 84 -6.14 6.63 0.48
CA SER A 84 -6.97 7.33 -0.51
C SER A 84 -6.17 7.80 -1.72
N SER A 85 -4.97 8.37 -1.50
CA SER A 85 -4.11 8.82 -2.60
C SER A 85 -3.55 7.65 -3.41
N TRP A 86 -3.20 6.53 -2.76
CA TRP A 86 -2.75 5.32 -3.42
C TRP A 86 -3.82 4.72 -4.34
N LEU A 87 -5.04 4.56 -3.84
CA LEU A 87 -6.18 4.13 -4.65
C LEU A 87 -6.45 5.07 -5.83
N PHE A 88 -6.35 6.38 -5.59
CA PHE A 88 -6.57 7.37 -6.66
C PHE A 88 -5.50 7.26 -7.75
N ILE A 89 -4.23 7.08 -7.38
CA ILE A 89 -3.14 6.83 -8.33
C ILE A 89 -3.42 5.56 -9.13
N GLY A 90 -3.82 4.47 -8.47
CA GLY A 90 -4.16 3.21 -9.15
C GLY A 90 -5.30 3.37 -10.13
N LEU A 91 -6.38 4.06 -9.75
CA LEU A 91 -7.52 4.34 -10.63
C LEU A 91 -7.13 5.21 -11.83
N TRP A 92 -6.29 6.23 -11.61
CA TRP A 92 -5.79 7.10 -12.67
C TRP A 92 -4.91 6.33 -13.66
N LEU A 93 -4.05 5.43 -13.17
CA LEU A 93 -3.24 4.56 -14.01
C LEU A 93 -4.11 3.60 -14.85
N VAL A 94 -5.20 3.07 -14.29
CA VAL A 94 -6.16 2.26 -15.07
C VAL A 94 -6.80 3.10 -16.18
N GLN A 95 -7.25 4.32 -15.89
CA GLN A 95 -7.81 5.20 -16.93
C GLN A 95 -6.79 5.52 -18.03
N ALA A 96 -5.54 5.79 -17.66
CA ALA A 96 -4.48 6.07 -18.61
C ALA A 96 -4.07 4.84 -19.46
N ALA A 97 -4.35 3.63 -18.97
CA ALA A 97 -4.05 2.38 -19.66
C ALA A 97 -5.17 1.93 -20.63
N LEU A 98 -6.38 2.50 -20.51
CA LEU A 98 -7.49 2.24 -21.42
C LEU A 98 -7.37 3.20 -22.64
N PRO A 99 -7.57 2.70 -23.88
CA PRO A 99 -7.55 3.53 -25.08
C PRO A 99 -8.75 4.49 -25.17
#